data_AF-A0A3B9MZA5-F1
#
_entry.id   AF-A0A3B9MZA5-F1
#
_cell.length_a   1.000
_cell.length_b   1.000
_cell.length_c   1.000
_cell.angle_alpha   90.00
_cell.angle_beta   90.00
_cell.angle_gamma   90.00
#
_symmetry.space_group_name_H-M   'P 1'
#
loop_
_entity.id
_entity.type
_entity.pdbx_description
1 polymer ?
#
loop_
_entity_poly.entity_id
_entity_poly.type
_entity_poly.pdbx_seq_one_letter_code
_entity_poly.pdbx_strand_id
1 'polypeptide(L)'
;MKKTYLIIFLIAITQSLLFAQDYSAKYNTRTIVLNYPDSVVKVKVLNTEEDFKIKDDLNYYWYNNNMIGYNKGGVNGKPLHGTYTVCNIEGALITQGEFLHGLKEGKWKSWYISGELKTIENYKNGLKDDIQCYYSESGEIVKETKYKNGVKLENKEGSFLKSIFNKKDKEEKVKNDSTEINNEIEK
;
A
#
# COMPACT_ATOMS: atom_id res chain seq x y z
N MET A 1 16.05 31.85 -11.65
CA MET A 1 16.40 30.46 -11.28
C MET A 1 15.14 29.64 -10.95
N LYS A 2 14.49 28.98 -11.92
CA LYS A 2 13.27 28.16 -11.69
C LYS A 2 13.12 26.92 -12.62
N LYS A 3 14.21 26.40 -13.20
CA LYS A 3 14.13 25.29 -14.20
C LYS A 3 14.65 23.92 -13.74
N THR A 4 15.19 23.79 -12.52
CA THR A 4 15.79 22.54 -12.03
C THR A 4 14.80 21.59 -11.34
N TYR A 5 13.70 22.11 -10.77
CA TYR A 5 12.72 21.26 -10.05
C TYR A 5 11.91 20.34 -10.97
N LEU A 6 11.59 20.79 -12.20
CA LEU A 6 10.84 19.99 -13.17
C LEU A 6 11.65 18.75 -13.64
N ILE A 7 12.97 18.91 -13.79
CA ILE A 7 13.88 17.85 -14.24
C ILE A 7 14.07 16.80 -13.14
N ILE A 8 14.24 17.21 -11.88
CA ILE A 8 14.35 16.29 -10.74
C ILE A 8 13.04 15.49 -10.55
N PHE A 9 11.89 16.14 -10.73
CA PHE A 9 10.59 15.48 -10.67
C PHE A 9 10.40 14.46 -11.80
N LEU A 10 10.83 14.79 -13.03
CA LEU A 10 10.79 13.87 -14.17
C LEU A 10 11.68 12.62 -13.93
N ILE A 11 12.88 12.80 -13.37
CA ILE A 11 13.82 11.70 -13.08
C ILE A 11 13.26 10.79 -11.98
N ALA A 12 12.61 11.34 -10.95
CA ALA A 12 11.98 10.54 -9.91
C ALA A 12 10.79 9.72 -10.45
N ILE A 13 10.00 10.31 -11.35
CA ILE A 13 8.90 9.60 -12.02
C ILE A 13 9.46 8.47 -12.90
N THR A 14 10.47 8.73 -13.72
CA THR A 14 11.05 7.69 -14.59
C THR A 14 11.69 6.56 -13.81
N GLN A 15 12.39 6.84 -12.71
CA GLN A 15 12.92 5.80 -11.81
C GLN A 15 11.80 4.95 -11.22
N SER A 16 10.73 5.57 -10.71
CA SER A 16 9.59 4.82 -10.16
C SER A 16 8.88 3.94 -11.21
N LEU A 17 8.79 4.41 -12.47
CA LEU A 17 8.23 3.65 -13.59
C LEU A 17 9.15 2.48 -13.99
N LEU A 18 10.46 2.68 -14.02
CA LEU A 18 11.45 1.63 -14.28
C LEU A 18 11.36 0.50 -13.26
N PHE A 19 11.29 0.82 -11.96
CA PHE A 19 11.09 -0.19 -10.91
C PHE A 19 9.76 -0.93 -11.04
N ALA A 20 8.68 -0.26 -11.44
CA ALA A 20 7.39 -0.89 -11.68
C ALA A 20 7.40 -1.83 -12.90
N GLN A 21 8.11 -1.44 -13.97
CA GLN A 21 8.25 -2.24 -15.19
C GLN A 21 9.10 -3.49 -14.96
N ASP A 22 10.22 -3.36 -14.24
CA ASP A 22 11.11 -4.48 -13.85
C ASP A 22 10.43 -5.46 -12.88
N TYR A 23 9.59 -4.96 -11.95
CA TYR A 23 8.87 -5.82 -11.01
C TYR A 23 7.94 -6.82 -11.73
N SER A 24 7.26 -6.36 -12.80
CA SER A 24 6.39 -7.22 -13.61
C SER A 24 7.15 -8.18 -14.53
N ALA A 25 8.36 -7.81 -14.95
CA ALA A 25 9.18 -8.59 -15.88
C ALA A 25 9.87 -9.77 -15.19
N LYS A 26 10.07 -9.72 -13.88
CA LYS A 26 10.77 -10.76 -13.13
C LYS A 26 9.97 -12.05 -12.93
N TYR A 27 8.64 -11.98 -12.84
CA TYR A 27 7.81 -13.12 -12.44
C TYR A 27 6.74 -13.49 -13.47
N ASN A 28 6.67 -14.78 -13.80
CA ASN A 28 5.64 -15.31 -14.69
C ASN A 28 4.30 -15.40 -13.94
N THR A 29 3.42 -14.42 -14.18
CA THR A 29 2.12 -14.30 -13.52
C THR A 29 0.96 -14.34 -14.51
N ARG A 30 -0.22 -14.70 -14.03
CA ARG A 30 -1.49 -14.51 -14.76
C ARG A 30 -2.52 -13.82 -13.86
N THR A 31 -3.46 -13.13 -14.49
CA THR A 31 -4.59 -12.51 -13.78
C THR A 31 -5.76 -13.49 -13.69
N ILE A 32 -6.34 -13.58 -12.51
CA ILE A 32 -7.59 -14.30 -12.22
C ILE A 32 -8.65 -13.26 -11.89
N VAL A 33 -9.84 -13.46 -12.46
CA VAL A 33 -11.04 -12.67 -12.16
C VAL A 33 -12.08 -13.61 -11.55
N LEU A 34 -12.51 -13.33 -10.34
CA LEU A 34 -13.53 -14.08 -9.61
C LEU A 34 -14.75 -13.18 -9.45
N ASN A 35 -15.90 -13.68 -9.91
CA ASN A 35 -17.17 -12.98 -9.81
C ASN A 35 -17.97 -13.62 -8.67
N TYR A 36 -18.15 -12.87 -7.59
CA TYR A 36 -19.03 -13.20 -6.48
C TYR A 36 -20.36 -12.46 -6.63
N PRO A 37 -21.43 -12.85 -5.92
CA PRO A 37 -22.73 -12.19 -6.02
C PRO A 37 -22.70 -10.68 -5.71
N ASP A 38 -21.79 -10.24 -4.84
CA ASP A 38 -21.69 -8.87 -4.33
C ASP A 38 -20.40 -8.14 -4.74
N SER A 39 -19.46 -8.84 -5.38
CA SER A 39 -18.13 -8.32 -5.60
C SER A 39 -17.38 -9.01 -6.75
N VAL A 40 -16.41 -8.30 -7.30
CA VAL A 40 -15.48 -8.83 -8.30
C VAL A 40 -14.06 -8.71 -7.76
N VAL A 41 -13.35 -9.83 -7.71
CA VAL A 41 -11.95 -9.89 -7.29
C VAL A 41 -11.06 -10.08 -8.52
N LYS A 42 -10.11 -9.17 -8.72
CA LYS A 42 -9.04 -9.28 -9.72
C LYS A 42 -7.71 -9.47 -9.00
N VAL A 43 -7.03 -10.57 -9.27
CA VAL A 43 -5.79 -10.94 -8.56
C VAL A 43 -4.76 -11.52 -9.52
N LYS A 44 -3.47 -11.23 -9.30
CA LYS A 44 -2.37 -11.91 -9.97
C LYS A 44 -1.87 -13.11 -9.17
N VAL A 45 -1.56 -14.20 -9.87
CA VAL A 45 -1.06 -15.45 -9.30
C VAL A 45 0.19 -15.91 -10.04
N LEU A 46 1.10 -16.60 -9.36
CA LEU A 46 2.25 -17.24 -10.02
C LEU A 46 1.78 -18.39 -10.90
N ASN A 47 2.35 -18.49 -12.11
CA ASN A 47 2.17 -19.64 -12.98
C ASN A 47 3.10 -20.80 -12.58
N THR A 48 4.30 -20.46 -12.10
CA THR A 48 5.36 -21.39 -11.74
C THR A 48 5.25 -21.83 -10.28
N GLU A 49 5.69 -23.06 -10.02
CA GLU A 49 6.00 -23.54 -8.69
C GLU A 49 7.42 -23.09 -8.38
N GLU A 50 7.56 -21.83 -7.99
CA GLU A 50 8.82 -21.36 -7.43
C GLU A 50 8.98 -21.90 -6.02
N ASP A 51 10.14 -22.48 -5.75
CA ASP A 51 10.52 -22.90 -4.40
C ASP A 51 10.86 -21.66 -3.56
N PHE A 52 9.91 -21.22 -2.76
CA PHE A 52 10.15 -20.29 -1.67
C PHE A 52 10.02 -21.00 -0.33
N LYS A 53 10.86 -20.61 0.63
CA LYS A 53 10.82 -21.18 1.97
C LYS A 53 9.56 -20.71 2.69
N ILE A 54 8.64 -21.65 2.91
CA ILE A 54 7.43 -21.42 3.71
C ILE A 54 7.82 -21.28 5.17
N LYS A 55 7.17 -20.33 5.87
CA LYS A 55 7.31 -20.12 7.30
C LYS A 55 6.01 -20.46 8.01
N ASP A 56 6.08 -21.33 9.01
CA ASP A 56 4.92 -21.87 9.72
C ASP A 56 4.15 -20.82 10.53
N ASP A 57 4.75 -19.65 10.77
CA ASP A 57 4.16 -18.55 11.54
C ASP A 57 3.44 -17.50 10.69
N LEU A 58 3.51 -17.58 9.36
CA LEU A 58 2.92 -16.60 8.43
C LEU A 58 1.66 -17.11 7.74
N ASN A 59 0.75 -16.18 7.40
CA ASN A 59 -0.42 -16.46 6.57
C ASN A 59 -0.07 -16.33 5.10
N TYR A 60 -0.27 -17.41 4.35
CA TYR A 60 -0.09 -17.43 2.91
C TYR A 60 -1.43 -17.53 2.20
N TYR A 61 -1.58 -16.74 1.15
CA TYR A 61 -2.77 -16.64 0.33
C TYR A 61 -2.52 -17.27 -1.04
N TRP A 62 -3.52 -17.99 -1.53
CA TRP A 62 -3.39 -18.76 -2.74
C TRP A 62 -4.71 -18.84 -3.49
N TYR A 63 -4.61 -19.18 -4.76
CA TYR A 63 -5.74 -19.45 -5.64
C TYR A 63 -5.77 -20.93 -6.01
N ASN A 64 -6.93 -21.56 -5.83
CA ASN A 64 -7.19 -22.95 -6.22
C ASN A 64 -8.70 -23.17 -6.38
N ASN A 65 -9.11 -24.02 -7.33
CA ASN A 65 -10.51 -24.41 -7.53
C ASN A 65 -11.50 -23.21 -7.55
N ASN A 66 -11.16 -22.16 -8.32
CA ASN A 66 -11.95 -20.92 -8.42
C ASN A 66 -12.19 -20.17 -7.11
N MET A 67 -11.34 -20.39 -6.11
CA MET A 67 -11.42 -19.74 -4.81
C MET A 67 -10.06 -19.18 -4.39
N ILE A 68 -10.08 -18.07 -3.66
CA ILE A 68 -8.93 -17.59 -2.92
C ILE A 68 -9.02 -18.13 -1.49
N GLY A 69 -8.03 -18.91 -1.11
CA GLY A 69 -7.86 -19.41 0.25
C GLY A 69 -6.67 -18.77 0.94
N TYR A 70 -6.58 -18.98 2.24
CA TYR A 70 -5.37 -18.72 2.99
C TYR A 70 -5.24 -19.74 4.13
N ASN A 71 -4.00 -20.02 4.51
CA ASN A 71 -3.71 -20.78 5.71
C ASN A 71 -2.37 -20.34 6.29
N LYS A 72 -2.22 -20.59 7.59
CA LYS A 72 -0.96 -20.37 8.26
C LYS A 72 0.03 -21.48 7.87
N GLY A 73 1.25 -21.12 7.49
CA GLY A 73 2.33 -22.08 7.22
C GLY A 73 2.18 -22.95 5.97
N GLY A 74 1.42 -22.53 4.94
CA GLY A 74 1.35 -23.34 3.72
C GLY A 74 0.56 -22.72 2.58
N VAL A 75 0.64 -23.33 1.41
CA VAL A 75 -0.08 -22.91 0.20
C VAL A 75 -0.80 -24.13 -0.37
N ASN A 76 -2.11 -24.02 -0.60
CA ASN A 76 -2.90 -25.08 -1.24
C ASN A 76 -3.36 -24.63 -2.64
N GLY A 77 -2.40 -24.42 -3.54
CA GLY A 77 -2.66 -23.97 -4.90
C GLY A 77 -1.55 -23.06 -5.43
N LYS A 78 -1.93 -22.11 -6.29
CA LYS A 78 -0.99 -21.12 -6.83
C LYS A 78 -0.93 -19.91 -5.89
N PRO A 79 0.25 -19.55 -5.35
CA PRO A 79 0.40 -18.39 -4.47
C PRO A 79 -0.06 -17.11 -5.19
N LEU A 80 -0.73 -16.22 -4.45
CA LEU A 80 -1.00 -14.89 -4.96
C LEU A 80 0.32 -14.12 -5.11
N HIS A 81 0.48 -13.38 -6.19
CA HIS A 81 1.70 -12.61 -6.45
C HIS A 81 1.42 -11.46 -7.40
N GLY A 82 1.66 -10.24 -6.93
CA GLY A 82 1.32 -8.99 -7.60
C GLY A 82 0.02 -8.40 -7.11
N THR A 83 -0.65 -7.64 -7.96
CA THR A 83 -1.82 -6.83 -7.62
C THR A 83 -3.02 -7.67 -7.19
N TYR A 84 -3.72 -7.19 -6.17
CA TYR A 84 -5.00 -7.71 -5.68
C TYR A 84 -5.99 -6.55 -5.54
N THR A 85 -7.17 -6.70 -6.14
CA THR A 85 -8.22 -5.69 -6.12
C THR A 85 -9.58 -6.34 -5.94
N VAL A 86 -10.42 -5.73 -5.08
CA VAL A 86 -11.82 -6.08 -4.90
C VAL A 86 -12.67 -4.86 -5.24
N CYS A 87 -13.64 -5.02 -6.13
CA CYS A 87 -14.66 -4.03 -6.43
C CYS A 87 -16.05 -4.56 -6.02
N ASN A 88 -16.99 -3.68 -5.69
CA ASN A 88 -18.40 -4.06 -5.59
C ASN A 88 -18.99 -4.33 -6.99
N ILE A 89 -20.25 -4.77 -7.05
CA ILE A 89 -20.97 -5.00 -8.33
C ILE A 89 -21.13 -3.73 -9.19
N GLU A 90 -21.08 -2.55 -8.60
CA GLU A 90 -21.16 -1.26 -9.29
C GLU A 90 -19.78 -0.77 -9.80
N GLY A 91 -18.71 -1.53 -9.50
CA GLY A 91 -17.33 -1.21 -9.88
C GLY A 91 -16.58 -0.32 -8.89
N ALA A 92 -17.19 0.11 -7.80
CA ALA A 92 -16.54 0.88 -6.74
C ALA A 92 -15.47 0.03 -6.03
N LEU A 93 -14.28 0.62 -5.83
CA LEU A 93 -13.13 -0.06 -5.24
C LEU A 93 -13.34 -0.28 -3.74
N ILE A 94 -13.30 -1.53 -3.28
CA ILE A 94 -13.44 -1.90 -1.86
C ILE A 94 -12.09 -2.11 -1.21
N THR A 95 -11.17 -2.79 -1.89
CA THR A 95 -9.85 -3.15 -1.35
C THR A 95 -8.82 -3.26 -2.46
N GLN A 96 -7.60 -2.85 -2.15
CA GLN A 96 -6.45 -2.99 -3.03
C GLN A 96 -5.20 -3.28 -2.22
N GLY A 97 -4.31 -4.10 -2.76
CA GLY A 97 -2.99 -4.32 -2.21
C GLY A 97 -2.14 -5.16 -3.14
N GLU A 98 -1.02 -5.63 -2.62
CA GLU A 98 -0.11 -6.49 -3.34
C GLU A 98 0.28 -7.71 -2.52
N PHE A 99 0.55 -8.80 -3.22
CA PHE A 99 1.11 -10.02 -2.68
C PHE A 99 2.50 -10.27 -3.25
N LEU A 100 3.35 -10.91 -2.46
CA LEU A 100 4.63 -11.45 -2.86
C LEU A 100 4.74 -12.88 -2.34
N HIS A 101 4.73 -13.87 -3.25
CA HIS A 101 4.77 -15.30 -2.93
C HIS A 101 3.72 -15.73 -1.89
N GLY A 102 2.48 -15.26 -2.06
CA GLY A 102 1.36 -15.52 -1.16
C GLY A 102 1.33 -14.68 0.11
N LEU A 103 2.33 -13.84 0.37
CA LEU A 103 2.38 -12.97 1.54
C LEU A 103 1.92 -11.56 1.18
N LYS A 104 1.14 -10.90 2.05
CA LYS A 104 0.83 -9.48 1.86
C LYS A 104 2.12 -8.66 1.86
N GLU A 105 2.24 -7.74 0.92
CA GLU A 105 3.40 -6.85 0.77
C GLU A 105 2.94 -5.41 0.52
N GLY A 106 3.70 -4.45 1.03
CA GLY A 106 3.47 -3.03 0.78
C GLY A 106 2.17 -2.49 1.40
N LYS A 107 1.61 -1.49 0.71
CA LYS A 107 0.41 -0.76 1.18
C LYS A 107 -0.87 -1.44 0.74
N TRP A 108 -1.64 -1.86 1.72
CA TRP A 108 -3.01 -2.33 1.60
C TRP A 108 -3.98 -1.21 1.95
N LYS A 109 -4.97 -0.98 1.09
CA LYS A 109 -5.97 0.07 1.24
C LYS A 109 -7.36 -0.54 1.18
N SER A 110 -8.27 0.02 1.97
CA SER A 110 -9.70 -0.24 1.84
C SER A 110 -10.48 1.06 1.87
N TRP A 111 -11.68 1.04 1.30
CA TRP A 111 -12.55 2.19 1.18
C TRP A 111 -13.94 1.89 1.72
N TYR A 112 -14.63 2.95 2.14
CA TYR A 112 -16.06 2.91 2.40
C TYR A 112 -16.84 2.79 1.08
N ILE A 113 -18.10 2.39 1.16
CA ILE A 113 -18.97 2.28 -0.02
C ILE A 113 -19.14 3.63 -0.74
N SER A 114 -19.09 4.72 0.02
CA SER A 114 -19.10 6.11 -0.45
C SER A 114 -17.81 6.52 -1.17
N GLY A 115 -16.74 5.72 -1.07
CA GLY A 115 -15.49 5.91 -1.80
C GLY A 115 -14.37 6.58 -0.99
N GLU A 116 -14.64 7.05 0.23
CA GLU A 116 -13.61 7.59 1.10
C GLU A 116 -12.70 6.48 1.63
N LEU A 117 -11.43 6.83 1.82
CA LEU A 117 -10.43 5.92 2.35
C LEU A 117 -10.83 5.48 3.76
N LYS A 118 -10.87 4.17 4.01
CA LYS A 118 -11.25 3.57 5.29
C LYS A 118 -10.03 3.10 6.07
N THR A 119 -9.08 2.44 5.41
CA THR A 119 -7.84 1.98 6.05
C THR A 119 -6.63 2.11 5.14
N ILE A 120 -5.48 2.38 5.74
CA ILE A 120 -4.17 2.08 5.16
C ILE A 120 -3.46 1.12 6.11
N GLU A 121 -3.05 -0.01 5.58
CA GLU A 121 -2.24 -0.98 6.28
C GLU A 121 -0.91 -1.22 5.54
N ASN A 122 0.22 -1.21 6.25
CA ASN A 122 1.53 -1.48 5.68
C ASN A 122 2.00 -2.88 6.10
N TYR A 123 2.42 -3.67 5.12
CA TYR A 123 2.92 -5.03 5.29
C TYR A 123 4.32 -5.19 4.71
N LYS A 124 5.12 -6.04 5.36
CA LYS A 124 6.40 -6.52 4.87
C LYS A 124 6.53 -8.00 5.17
N ASN A 125 6.72 -8.82 4.14
CA ASN A 125 6.78 -10.28 4.23
C ASN A 125 5.59 -10.88 5.00
N GLY A 126 4.37 -10.41 4.73
CA GLY A 126 3.14 -10.91 5.35
C GLY A 126 2.88 -10.42 6.77
N LEU A 127 3.79 -9.65 7.37
CA LEU A 127 3.65 -9.07 8.71
C LEU A 127 3.33 -7.58 8.61
N LYS A 128 2.50 -7.06 9.53
CA LYS A 128 2.31 -5.61 9.66
C LYS A 128 3.65 -4.95 10.00
N ASP A 129 4.07 -4.01 9.18
CA ASP A 129 5.33 -3.27 9.38
C ASP A 129 5.05 -1.82 9.03
N ASP A 130 5.36 -0.90 9.96
CA ASP A 130 5.04 0.52 9.89
C ASP A 130 3.61 0.89 10.35
N ILE A 131 3.28 2.18 10.19
CA ILE A 131 2.05 2.83 10.63
C ILE A 131 0.83 2.25 9.91
N GLN A 132 -0.23 1.97 10.66
CA GLN A 132 -1.54 1.58 10.16
C GLN A 132 -2.52 2.69 10.53
N CYS A 133 -3.33 3.13 9.57
CA CYS A 133 -4.30 4.21 9.76
C CYS A 133 -5.71 3.70 9.50
N TYR A 134 -6.64 4.15 10.33
CA TYR A 134 -8.07 3.97 10.16
C TYR A 134 -8.71 5.35 10.13
N TYR A 135 -9.63 5.53 9.20
CA TYR A 135 -10.29 6.80 8.94
C TYR A 135 -11.80 6.65 9.19
N SER A 136 -12.48 7.73 9.56
CA SER A 136 -13.93 7.85 9.52
C SER A 136 -14.41 8.06 8.07
N GLU A 137 -15.72 7.96 7.85
CA GLU A 137 -16.33 8.35 6.56
C GLU A 137 -16.15 9.83 6.23
N SER A 138 -15.94 10.71 7.23
CA SER A 138 -15.57 12.11 7.01
C SER A 138 -14.10 12.31 6.60
N GLY A 139 -13.30 11.24 6.56
CA GLY A 139 -11.87 11.28 6.21
C GLY A 139 -10.93 11.60 7.38
N GLU A 140 -11.43 11.71 8.60
CA GLU A 140 -10.62 11.99 9.79
C GLU A 140 -9.94 10.71 10.29
N ILE A 141 -8.71 10.81 10.80
CA ILE A 141 -8.02 9.65 11.40
C ILE A 141 -8.67 9.32 12.74
N VAL A 142 -9.32 8.17 12.81
CA VAL A 142 -9.92 7.65 14.05
C VAL A 142 -8.96 6.81 14.87
N LYS A 143 -7.96 6.20 14.21
CA LYS A 143 -6.97 5.37 14.88
C LYS A 143 -5.69 5.28 14.08
N GLU A 144 -4.58 5.35 14.79
CA GLU A 144 -3.25 5.08 14.25
C GLU A 144 -2.54 4.06 15.13
N THR A 145 -1.78 3.15 14.54
CA THR A 145 -1.00 2.17 15.30
C THR A 145 0.27 1.83 14.54
N LYS A 146 1.42 1.94 15.22
CA LYS A 146 2.71 1.54 14.64
C LYS A 146 2.97 0.06 14.90
N TYR A 147 3.44 -0.64 13.87
CA TYR A 147 3.91 -2.01 14.00
C TYR A 147 5.35 -2.13 13.57
N LYS A 148 6.05 -3.12 14.12
CA LYS A 148 7.33 -3.60 13.60
C LYS A 148 7.31 -5.12 13.58
N ASN A 149 7.49 -5.72 12.41
CA ASN A 149 7.51 -7.17 12.23
C ASN A 149 6.30 -7.87 12.90
N GLY A 150 5.10 -7.34 12.72
CA GLY A 150 3.86 -7.88 13.28
C GLY A 150 3.60 -7.53 14.75
N VAL A 151 4.58 -6.97 15.46
CA VAL A 151 4.41 -6.55 16.86
C VAL A 151 3.87 -5.14 16.91
N LYS A 152 2.75 -4.96 17.61
CA LYS A 152 2.18 -3.64 17.90
C LYS A 152 3.13 -2.89 18.82
N LEU A 153 3.59 -1.73 18.39
CA LEU A 153 4.31 -0.79 19.24
C LEU A 153 3.27 0.08 19.95
N GLU A 154 3.40 0.19 21.28
CA GLU A 154 2.55 1.09 22.05
C GLU A 154 2.92 2.54 21.73
N ASN A 155 1.95 3.28 21.20
CA ASN A 155 2.06 4.72 21.10
C ASN A 155 1.65 5.32 22.46
N LYS A 156 2.61 5.92 23.17
CA LYS A 156 2.27 6.94 24.17
C LYS A 156 1.77 8.16 23.39
N GLU A 157 0.46 8.32 23.36
CA GLU A 157 -0.30 9.40 22.71
C GLU A 157 -0.38 9.31 21.18
N GLY A 158 -1.61 9.35 20.65
CA GLY A 158 -1.94 9.23 19.22
C GLY A 158 -1.50 10.44 18.38
N SER A 159 -0.20 10.72 18.30
CA SER A 159 0.34 11.94 17.69
C SER A 159 1.38 11.72 16.59
N PHE A 160 1.57 10.50 16.06
CA PHE A 160 2.59 10.28 15.03
C PHE A 160 2.28 11.04 13.74
N LEU A 161 1.07 10.95 13.17
CA LEU A 161 0.69 11.79 12.02
C LEU A 161 0.46 13.27 12.38
N LYS A 162 -0.06 13.62 13.57
CA LYS A 162 -0.12 15.03 13.99
C LYS A 162 1.27 15.67 14.02
N SER A 163 2.29 14.92 14.44
CA SER A 163 3.68 15.38 14.43
C SER A 163 4.26 15.50 13.01
N ILE A 164 3.89 14.61 12.08
CA ILE A 164 4.33 14.67 10.67
C ILE A 164 3.60 15.79 9.91
N PHE A 165 2.29 15.99 10.12
CA PHE A 165 1.53 17.12 9.59
C PHE A 165 2.09 18.43 10.13
N ASN A 166 2.25 18.58 11.45
CA ASN A 166 2.87 19.76 12.05
C ASN A 166 4.30 20.01 11.54
N LYS A 167 5.06 18.96 11.21
CA LYS A 167 6.41 19.09 10.63
C LYS A 167 6.36 19.57 9.18
N LYS A 168 5.45 19.05 8.35
CA LYS A 168 5.22 19.55 6.98
C LYS A 168 4.75 21.00 6.99
N ASP A 169 3.82 21.36 7.87
CA ASP A 169 3.30 22.73 7.99
C ASP A 169 4.40 23.72 8.42
N LYS A 170 5.30 23.29 9.31
CA LYS A 170 6.49 24.08 9.68
C LYS A 170 7.48 24.22 8.52
N GLU A 171 7.72 23.16 7.76
CA GLU A 171 8.63 23.20 6.60
C GLU A 171 8.07 24.02 5.43
N GLU A 172 6.75 24.06 5.24
CA GLU A 172 6.09 24.95 4.26
C GLU A 172 6.08 26.42 4.74
N LYS A 173 5.84 26.67 6.03
CA LYS A 173 5.89 28.02 6.58
C LYS A 173 7.30 28.64 6.50
N VAL A 174 8.34 27.87 6.82
CA VAL A 174 9.75 28.32 6.68
C VAL A 174 10.11 28.62 5.23
N LYS A 175 9.58 27.86 4.26
CA LYS A 175 9.78 28.16 2.83
C LYS A 175 9.08 29.46 2.42
N ASN A 176 7.86 29.72 2.88
CA ASN A 176 7.14 30.94 2.55
C ASN A 176 7.79 32.18 3.16
N ASP A 177 8.23 32.12 4.43
CA ASP A 177 8.92 33.23 5.11
C ASP A 177 10.28 33.54 4.46
N SER A 178 11.01 32.53 3.99
CA SER A 178 12.27 32.72 3.25
C SER A 178 12.09 33.31 1.84
N THR A 179 10.86 33.26 1.29
CA THR A 179 10.54 33.84 -0.02
C THR A 179 10.13 35.30 0.11
N GLU A 180 9.58 35.72 1.26
CA GLU A 180 9.27 37.12 1.55
C GLU A 180 10.52 37.95 1.89
N ILE A 181 11.49 37.39 2.62
CA ILE A 181 12.75 38.10 2.96
C ILE A 181 13.58 38.45 1.70
N ASN A 182 13.49 37.65 0.63
CA ASN A 182 14.22 37.91 -0.61
C ASN A 182 13.56 38.98 -1.50
N ASN A 183 12.33 39.42 -1.20
CA ASN A 183 11.64 40.48 -1.95
C ASN A 183 11.76 41.87 -1.29
N GLU A 184 12.39 41.98 -0.12
CA GLU A 184 12.68 43.25 0.56
C GLU A 184 14.12 43.75 0.35
N ILE A 185 14.99 42.99 -0.31
CA ILE A 185 16.39 43.37 -0.57
C ILE A 185 16.61 43.87 -2.03
N GLU A 186 15.60 43.77 -2.91
CA GLU A 186 15.66 44.29 -4.29
C GLU A 186 14.79 45.54 -4.54
N LYS A 187 14.58 46.38 -3.53
CA LYS A 187 14.03 47.75 -3.71
C LYS A 187 14.97 48.82 -3.19
#